data_AF-A0A0P1AP19-F1
#
_entry.id   AF-A0A0P1AP19-F1
#
_cell.length_a   1.000
_cell.length_b   1.000
_cell.length_c   1.000
_cell.angle_alpha   90.00
_cell.angle_beta   90.00
_cell.angle_gamma   90.00
#
_symmetry.space_group_name_H-M   'P 1'
#
loop_
_entity.id
_entity.type
_entity.pdbx_description
1 polymer ?
#
loop_
_entity_poly.entity_id
_entity_poly.type
_entity_poly.pdbx_seq_one_letter_code
_entity_poly.pdbx_strand_id
1 'polypeptide(L)'
;MATRQIRKFDSSSIMSPALLRHQKSRVLVVGGGPVGLVTAFLLQKLYNVPTRVVERQRNPTLHPQAHFINLRTMELLYATIPSFHDRLLAKAAPSCLAS
;
A
#
# COMPACT_ATOMS: atom_id res chain seq x y z
N MET A 1 -28.66 -28.03 -22.18
CA MET A 1 -27.46 -27.40 -22.75
C MET A 1 -26.81 -26.53 -21.68
N ALA A 2 -25.57 -26.86 -21.33
CA ALA A 2 -24.83 -26.28 -20.20
C ALA A 2 -23.71 -25.39 -20.72
N THR A 3 -23.54 -24.20 -20.14
CA THR A 3 -22.30 -23.42 -20.30
C THR A 3 -21.81 -22.98 -18.92
N ARG A 4 -20.80 -23.72 -18.47
CA ARG A 4 -20.08 -23.63 -17.21
C ARG A 4 -19.12 -22.44 -17.26
N GLN A 5 -19.41 -21.35 -16.53
CA GLN A 5 -18.47 -20.25 -16.36
C GLN A 5 -17.59 -20.53 -15.14
N ILE A 6 -16.34 -20.93 -15.41
CA ILE A 6 -15.31 -21.17 -14.40
C ILE A 6 -14.87 -19.81 -13.85
N ARG A 7 -15.37 -19.46 -12.65
CA ARG A 7 -14.76 -18.39 -11.84
C ARG A 7 -13.36 -18.90 -11.45
N LYS A 8 -12.31 -18.25 -11.96
CA LYS A 8 -10.96 -18.40 -11.43
C LYS A 8 -10.99 -17.94 -9.97
N PHE A 9 -11.12 -18.91 -9.08
CA PHE A 9 -11.01 -18.71 -7.64
C PHE A 9 -9.52 -18.55 -7.35
N ASP A 10 -9.10 -17.30 -7.15
CA ASP A 10 -7.70 -16.97 -6.84
C ASP A 10 -7.37 -17.52 -5.44
N SER A 11 -6.49 -18.52 -5.41
CA SER A 11 -6.03 -19.25 -4.23
C SER A 11 -5.37 -18.36 -3.16
N SER A 12 -5.09 -17.09 -3.47
CA SER A 12 -4.60 -16.11 -2.49
C SER A 12 -5.64 -15.69 -1.45
N SER A 13 -6.93 -15.95 -1.69
CA SER A 13 -8.03 -15.48 -0.83
C SER A 13 -8.32 -16.35 0.41
N ILE A 14 -7.64 -17.49 0.59
CA ILE A 14 -7.76 -18.34 1.79
C ILE A 14 -6.35 -18.79 2.26
N MET A 15 -5.46 -17.84 2.57
CA MET A 15 -4.22 -18.17 3.29
C MET A 15 -4.38 -17.83 4.78
N SER A 16 -4.27 -18.86 5.62
CA SER A 16 -4.22 -18.71 7.06
C SER A 16 -3.03 -17.81 7.48
N PRO A 17 -3.19 -16.91 8.47
CA PRO A 17 -2.11 -16.01 8.90
C PRO A 17 -0.88 -16.76 9.44
N ALA A 18 -1.05 -18.02 9.82
CA ALA A 18 0.04 -18.91 10.22
C ALA A 18 0.95 -19.28 9.04
N LEU A 19 0.41 -19.57 7.85
CA LEU A 19 1.20 -19.96 6.68
C LEU A 19 1.98 -18.79 6.08
N LEU A 20 1.44 -17.57 6.24
CA LEU A 20 2.18 -16.35 5.94
C LEU A 20 3.48 -16.28 6.74
N ARG A 21 3.60 -16.82 7.96
CA ARG A 21 4.81 -16.68 8.80
C ARG A 21 6.09 -17.24 8.17
N HIS A 22 5.98 -18.16 7.20
CA HIS A 22 7.13 -18.84 6.60
C HIS A 22 7.38 -18.48 5.12
N GLN A 23 6.82 -17.37 4.64
CA GLN A 23 7.16 -16.82 3.33
C GLN A 23 8.56 -16.19 3.36
N LYS A 24 9.48 -16.73 2.56
CA LYS A 24 10.87 -16.26 2.41
C LYS A 24 10.90 -14.92 1.65
N SER A 25 10.57 -13.82 2.33
CA SER A 25 10.70 -12.47 1.78
C SER A 25 12.17 -12.11 1.63
N ARG A 26 12.55 -11.53 0.48
CA ARG A 26 13.91 -11.01 0.28
C ARG A 26 14.16 -9.74 1.08
N VAL A 27 13.12 -8.95 1.33
CA VAL A 27 13.20 -7.70 2.10
C VAL A 27 12.06 -7.65 3.12
N LEU A 28 12.42 -7.32 4.37
CA LEU A 28 11.48 -7.04 5.45
C LEU A 28 11.50 -5.53 5.74
N VAL A 29 10.38 -4.85 5.51
CA VAL A 29 10.18 -3.44 5.84
C VAL A 29 9.53 -3.36 7.22
N VAL A 30 10.21 -2.70 8.16
CA VAL A 30 9.69 -2.49 9.52
C VAL A 30 9.10 -1.09 9.60
N GLY A 31 7.78 -1.02 9.83
CA GLY A 31 6.99 0.21 9.83
C GLY A 31 5.99 0.25 8.66
N GLY A 32 4.70 0.33 9.00
CA GLY A 32 3.55 0.49 8.11
C GLY A 32 3.10 1.94 7.94
N GLY A 33 3.98 2.90 8.24
CA GLY A 33 3.74 4.31 7.93
C GLY A 33 3.77 4.60 6.43
N PRO A 34 3.46 5.83 6.00
CA PRO A 34 3.42 6.21 4.58
C PRO A 34 4.69 5.85 3.83
N VAL A 35 5.85 6.12 4.44
CA VAL A 35 7.16 5.81 3.85
C VAL A 35 7.34 4.31 3.66
N GLY A 36 7.10 3.51 4.71
CA GLY A 36 7.27 2.06 4.65
C GLY A 36 6.34 1.38 3.64
N LEU A 37 5.09 1.85 3.54
CA LEU A 37 4.14 1.36 2.54
C LEU A 37 4.56 1.71 1.11
N VAL A 38 5.01 2.95 0.87
CA VAL A 38 5.51 3.36 -0.45
C VAL A 38 6.76 2.54 -0.80
N THR A 39 7.72 2.38 0.10
CA THR A 39 8.92 1.55 -0.13
C THR A 39 8.55 0.11 -0.48
N ALA A 40 7.66 -0.52 0.28
CA ALA A 40 7.24 -1.89 0.03
C ALA A 40 6.52 -2.04 -1.31
N PHE A 41 5.65 -1.07 -1.65
CA PHE A 41 4.96 -1.03 -2.94
C PHE A 41 5.96 -0.91 -4.10
N LEU A 42 6.93 0.01 -4.01
CA LEU A 42 7.93 0.20 -5.06
C LEU A 42 8.76 -1.07 -5.27
N LEU A 43 9.28 -1.66 -4.20
CA LEU A 43 10.06 -2.89 -4.26
C LEU A 43 9.26 -4.04 -4.88
N GLN A 44 7.98 -4.17 -4.53
CA GLN A 44 7.16 -5.25 -5.06
C GLN A 44 6.70 -5.01 -6.50
N LYS A 45 6.30 -3.78 -6.84
CA LYS A 45 5.65 -3.46 -8.13
C LYS A 45 6.61 -3.02 -9.22
N LEU A 46 7.60 -2.19 -8.89
CA LEU A 46 8.58 -1.73 -9.88
C LEU A 46 9.74 -2.71 -10.02
N TYR A 47 10.21 -3.26 -8.89
CA TYR A 47 11.42 -4.09 -8.87
C TYR A 47 11.16 -5.60 -8.74
N ASN A 48 9.89 -6.01 -8.61
CA ASN A 48 9.47 -7.41 -8.45
C ASN A 48 10.22 -8.16 -7.34
N VAL A 49 10.57 -7.45 -6.26
CA VAL A 49 11.26 -8.00 -5.09
C VAL A 49 10.19 -8.49 -4.09
N PRO A 50 10.24 -9.76 -3.64
CA PRO A 50 9.36 -10.25 -2.60
C PRO A 50 9.58 -9.47 -1.30
N THR A 51 8.63 -8.61 -0.95
CA THR A 51 8.69 -7.75 0.24
C THR A 51 7.62 -8.10 1.23
N ARG A 52 7.93 -7.88 2.50
CA ARG A 52 7.00 -8.00 3.60
C ARG A 52 7.05 -6.77 4.47
N VAL A 53 5.88 -6.25 4.88
CA VAL A 53 5.78 -5.16 5.84
C VAL A 53 5.36 -5.72 7.18
N VAL A 54 5.99 -5.25 8.26
CA VAL A 54 5.57 -5.49 9.64
C VAL A 54 5.32 -4.16 10.33
N GLU A 55 4.17 -4.03 10.98
CA GLU A 55 3.78 -2.85 11.75
C GLU A 55 3.39 -3.31 13.15
N ARG A 56 3.77 -2.51 14.15
CA ARG A 56 3.44 -2.75 15.56
C ARG A 56 1.95 -2.54 15.81
N GLN A 57 1.37 -1.50 15.20
CA GLN A 57 -0.04 -1.18 15.35
C GLN A 57 -0.92 -2.14 14.53
N ARG A 58 -1.92 -2.73 15.18
CA ARG A 58 -2.89 -3.63 14.52
C ARG A 58 -3.92 -2.87 13.68
N ASN A 59 -4.15 -1.60 14.01
CA ASN A 59 -5.12 -0.74 13.36
C ASN A 59 -4.40 0.52 12.84
N PRO A 60 -4.83 1.06 11.68
CA PRO A 60 -4.35 2.36 11.23
C PRO A 60 -4.58 3.44 12.29
N THR A 61 -3.66 4.41 12.37
CA THR A 61 -3.80 5.54 13.28
C THR A 61 -5.05 6.34 12.91
N LEU A 62 -5.97 6.50 13.86
CA LEU A 62 -7.19 7.29 13.69
C LEU A 62 -6.93 8.79 13.87
N HIS A 63 -5.87 9.14 14.60
CA HIS A 63 -5.42 10.52 14.70
C HIS A 63 -4.61 10.88 13.45
N PRO A 64 -5.01 11.90 12.70
CA PRO A 64 -4.20 12.37 11.57
C PRO A 64 -2.85 12.87 12.11
N GLN A 65 -1.78 12.19 11.75
CA GLN A 65 -0.41 12.60 12.12
C GLN A 65 0.28 13.31 10.96
N ALA A 66 -0.05 12.92 9.72
CA ALA A 66 0.42 13.56 8.50
C ALA A 66 -0.71 14.41 7.91
N HIS A 67 -0.88 15.63 8.44
CA HIS A 67 -1.81 16.62 7.89
C HIS A 67 -1.26 17.31 6.63
N PHE A 68 0.05 17.21 6.41
CA PHE A 68 0.73 17.91 5.34
C PHE A 68 1.61 16.93 4.56
N ILE A 69 1.45 16.93 3.24
CA ILE A 69 2.29 16.19 2.31
C ILE A 69 3.05 17.22 1.50
N ASN A 70 4.38 17.14 1.52
CA ASN A 70 5.23 18.06 0.77
C ASN A 70 5.01 17.85 -0.74
N LEU A 71 5.07 18.91 -1.53
CA LEU A 71 5.06 18.88 -2.99
C LEU A 71 6.08 17.90 -3.57
N ARG A 72 7.29 17.80 -3.00
CA ARG A 72 8.29 16.81 -3.46
C ARG A 72 7.81 15.37 -3.31
N THR A 73 7.04 15.09 -2.26
CA THR A 73 6.40 13.79 -2.09
C THR A 73 5.30 13.57 -3.12
N MET A 74 4.52 14.61 -3.44
CA MET A 74 3.48 14.54 -4.48
C MET A 74 4.08 14.26 -5.88
N GLU A 75 5.20 14.89 -6.23
CA GLU A 75 5.92 14.58 -7.49
C GLU A 75 6.37 13.12 -7.54
N LEU A 76 6.89 12.60 -6.43
CA LEU A 76 7.32 11.20 -6.35
C LEU A 76 6.13 10.26 -6.52
N LEU A 77 5.01 10.55 -5.85
CA LEU A 77 3.78 9.78 -5.98
C LEU A 77 3.20 9.86 -7.40
N TYR A 78 3.26 11.02 -8.04
CA TYR A 78 2.84 11.18 -9.43
C TYR A 78 3.70 10.34 -10.38
N ALA A 79 5.03 10.39 -10.23
CA ALA A 79 5.95 9.66 -11.11
C ALA A 79 5.91 8.14 -10.90
N THR A 80 5.67 7.67 -9.67
CA THR A 80 5.78 6.24 -9.33
C THR A 80 4.45 5.53 -9.16
N ILE A 81 3.39 6.23 -8.73
CA ILE A 81 2.06 5.66 -8.44
C ILE A 81 0.93 6.64 -8.84
N PRO A 82 0.75 6.96 -10.15
CA PRO A 82 -0.22 7.97 -10.60
C PRO A 82 -1.64 7.74 -10.05
N SER A 83 -2.13 6.50 -10.08
CA SER A 83 -3.47 6.17 -9.58
C SER A 83 -3.66 6.42 -8.08
N PHE A 84 -2.60 6.34 -7.28
CA PHE A 84 -2.66 6.66 -5.85
C PHE A 84 -2.58 8.16 -5.63
N HIS A 85 -1.71 8.84 -6.37
CA HIS A 85 -1.63 10.31 -6.39
C HIS A 85 -3.02 10.93 -6.64
N ASP A 86 -3.75 10.47 -7.65
CA ASP A 86 -5.06 11.04 -7.99
C ASP A 86 -6.09 10.78 -6.89
N ARG A 87 -6.07 9.58 -6.29
CA ARG A 87 -6.92 9.25 -5.13
C ARG A 87 -6.57 10.06 -3.89
N LEU A 88 -5.29 10.39 -3.72
CA LEU A 88 -4.80 11.21 -2.62
C LEU A 88 -5.27 12.64 -2.79
N LEU A 89 -5.14 13.22 -3.99
CA LEU A 89 -5.67 14.55 -4.33
C LEU A 89 -7.19 14.62 -4.14
N ALA A 90 -7.93 13.61 -4.56
CA ALA A 90 -9.39 13.57 -4.40
C ALA A 90 -9.85 13.55 -2.93
N LYS A 91 -8.96 13.18 -1.99
CA LYS A 91 -9.26 13.12 -0.55
C LYS A 91 -8.56 14.20 0.27
N ALA A 92 -7.53 14.85 -0.28
CA ALA A 92 -6.79 15.88 0.41
C ALA A 92 -7.64 17.15 0.52
N ALA A 93 -7.67 17.75 1.71
CA ALA A 93 -8.23 19.09 1.86
C ALA A 93 -7.33 20.07 1.09
N PRO A 94 -7.91 21.06 0.37
CA PRO A 94 -7.11 22.07 -0.29
C PRO A 94 -6.32 22.85 0.77
N SER A 95 -5.05 23.12 0.48
CA SER A 95 -4.12 23.80 1.40
C SER A 95 -4.51 25.24 1.72
N CYS A 96 -5.58 25.77 1.11
CA CYS A 96 -6.08 27.14 1.30
C CYS A 96 -7.06 27.31 2.47
N LEU A 97 -7.32 26.30 3.30
CA LEU A 97 -8.22 26.39 4.46
C LEU A 97 -7.52 26.68 5.81
N ALA A 98 -6.30 27.22 5.79
CA ALA A 98 -5.58 27.66 6.98
C ALA A 98 -5.09 29.11 6.84
N SER A 99 -6.04 30.03 6.87
CA SER A 99 -5.81 31.46 7.13
C SER A 99 -7.06 32.06 7.74
#